data_AF-A0A200QFN9-F1
#
_entry.id   AF-A0A200QFN9-F1
#
_cell.length_a   1.000
_cell.length_b   1.000
_cell.length_c   1.000
_cell.angle_alpha   90.00
_cell.angle_beta   90.00
_cell.angle_gamma   90.00
#
_symmetry.space_group_name_H-M   'P 1'
#
loop_
_entity.id
_entity.type
_entity.pdbx_description
1 polymer ?
#
loop_
_entity_poly.entity_id
_entity_poly.type
_entity_poly.pdbx_seq_one_letter_code
_entity_poly.pdbx_strand_id
1 'polypeptide(L)'
;MTGLIKRILCCGLKSSSRSDRLPEGHVRVYVGKEVPCKFEVEANYLNHPLFENLLQLSVEEFGYSYNGALRIACDIDLFKFLLDLLKSRNPCAHYMELQDLISKFYNNPQKSAQ
;
A
#
# COMPACT_ATOMS: atom_id res chain seq x y z
N MET A 1 -11.70 33.44 -47.58
CA MET A 1 -13.10 32.96 -47.59
C MET A 1 -13.04 31.58 -48.23
N THR A 2 -13.28 30.42 -47.65
CA THR A 2 -14.07 29.89 -46.51
C THR A 2 -13.46 28.51 -46.22
N GLY A 3 -13.18 28.11 -44.98
CA GLY A 3 -14.14 27.32 -44.20
C GLY A 3 -13.86 25.79 -44.23
N LEU A 4 -13.09 25.30 -43.26
CA LEU A 4 -13.41 24.22 -42.31
C LEU A 4 -14.05 22.88 -42.82
N ILE A 5 -13.41 21.74 -42.45
CA ILE A 5 -13.97 20.54 -41.76
C ILE A 5 -13.58 19.15 -42.36
N LYS A 6 -13.31 18.22 -41.42
CA LYS A 6 -13.34 16.73 -41.42
C LYS A 6 -12.08 16.01 -41.95
N ARG A 7 -11.47 15.03 -41.27
CA ARG A 7 -11.67 14.33 -39.98
C ARG A 7 -10.51 13.30 -39.84
N ILE A 8 -10.00 13.06 -38.61
CA ILE A 8 -9.72 11.73 -37.97
C ILE A 8 -8.71 10.78 -38.71
N LEU A 9 -7.67 10.14 -38.14
CA LEU A 9 -7.48 9.54 -36.80
C LEU A 9 -5.97 9.33 -36.49
N CYS A 10 -5.60 9.76 -35.29
CA CYS A 10 -4.55 9.35 -34.35
C CYS A 10 -3.60 8.16 -34.61
N CYS A 11 -2.31 8.48 -34.53
CA CYS A 11 -1.20 7.78 -33.85
C CYS A 11 -1.35 6.29 -33.48
N GLY A 12 -0.59 5.44 -34.17
CA GLY A 12 -0.49 4.00 -33.93
C GLY A 12 0.93 3.46 -33.63
N LEU A 13 1.86 4.26 -33.10
CA LEU A 13 3.11 3.71 -32.52
C LEU A 13 3.06 3.78 -31.00
N LYS A 14 2.45 2.76 -30.38
CA LYS A 14 2.70 2.43 -28.98
C LYS A 14 4.12 1.88 -28.88
N SER A 15 5.07 2.74 -28.55
CA SER A 15 6.40 2.34 -28.12
C SER A 15 6.27 1.48 -26.85
N SER A 16 6.88 0.29 -26.89
CA SER A 16 7.00 -0.69 -25.81
C SER A 16 7.28 -0.06 -24.43
N SER A 17 6.30 0.02 -23.53
CA SER A 17 6.53 0.28 -22.12
C SER A 17 6.94 -1.02 -21.41
N ARG A 18 8.24 -1.22 -21.24
CA ARG A 18 8.76 -2.23 -20.33
C ARG A 18 8.26 -1.92 -18.90
N SER A 19 7.58 -2.90 -18.30
CA SER A 19 7.45 -3.17 -16.86
C SER A 19 6.88 -2.06 -15.96
N ASP A 20 5.56 -1.87 -16.00
CA ASP A 20 4.77 -1.55 -14.79
C ASP A 20 4.22 -2.84 -14.13
N ARG A 21 4.77 -3.98 -14.51
CA ARG A 21 4.32 -5.30 -14.03
C ARG A 21 5.03 -5.57 -12.70
N LEU A 22 4.25 -5.60 -11.63
CA LEU A 22 4.70 -6.13 -10.35
C LEU A 22 5.23 -7.56 -10.53
N PRO A 23 6.26 -7.96 -9.78
CA PRO A 23 6.64 -9.37 -9.71
C PRO A 23 5.45 -10.20 -9.21
N GLU A 24 5.39 -11.45 -9.66
CA GLU A 24 4.33 -12.36 -9.23
C GLU A 24 4.32 -12.49 -7.71
N GLY A 25 3.14 -12.56 -7.12
CA GLY A 25 2.98 -12.61 -5.66
C GLY A 25 3.19 -11.27 -4.94
N HIS A 26 3.26 -10.13 -5.64
CA HIS A 26 3.31 -8.80 -5.04
C HIS A 26 2.10 -7.95 -5.39
N VAL A 27 1.75 -7.02 -4.50
CA VAL A 27 0.61 -6.11 -4.64
C VAL A 27 1.03 -4.68 -4.32
N ARG A 28 0.39 -3.72 -4.99
CA ARG A 28 0.56 -2.28 -4.72
C ARG A 28 -0.46 -1.83 -3.69
N VAL A 29 0.04 -1.19 -2.64
CA VAL A 29 -0.78 -0.63 -1.56
C VAL A 29 -0.45 0.87 -1.38
N TYR A 30 -1.48 1.66 -1.13
CA TYR A 30 -1.37 3.08 -0.82
C TYR A 30 -1.60 3.27 0.67
N VAL A 31 -0.60 3.79 1.38
CA VAL A 31 -0.62 3.91 2.84
C VAL A 31 -0.56 5.37 3.25
N GLY A 32 -1.46 5.79 4.13
CA GLY A 32 -1.54 7.15 4.65
C GLY A 32 -2.94 7.72 4.52
N LYS A 33 -3.33 8.56 5.49
CA LYS A 33 -4.66 9.20 5.55
C LYS A 33 -4.78 10.40 4.62
N GLU A 34 -3.83 11.34 4.72
CA GLU A 34 -3.85 12.58 3.93
C GLU A 34 -3.05 12.44 2.64
N VAL A 35 -1.76 12.09 2.75
CA VAL A 35 -0.85 11.92 1.61
C VAL A 35 -0.47 10.44 1.49
N PRO A 36 -1.10 9.68 0.57
CA PRO A 36 -0.82 8.26 0.44
C PRO A 36 0.54 8.02 -0.22
N CYS A 37 1.35 7.18 0.40
CA CYS A 37 2.61 6.68 -0.15
C CYS A 37 2.41 5.28 -0.73
N LYS A 38 3.02 5.02 -1.89
CA LYS A 38 2.89 3.74 -2.62
C LYS A 38 3.94 2.75 -2.12
N PHE A 39 3.50 1.57 -1.73
CA PHE A 39 4.36 0.45 -1.35
C PHE A 39 4.08 -0.77 -2.23
N GLU A 40 5.13 -1.55 -2.47
CA GLU A 40 5.04 -2.88 -3.06
C GLU A 40 5.26 -3.89 -1.95
N VAL A 41 4.27 -4.75 -1.72
CA VAL A 41 4.28 -5.72 -0.62
C VAL A 41 4.00 -7.12 -1.15
N GLU A 42 4.58 -8.13 -0.51
CA GLU A 42 4.25 -9.51 -0.84
C GLU A 42 2.79 -9.79 -0.47
N ALA A 43 2.05 -10.40 -1.38
CA ALA A 43 0.65 -10.77 -1.18
C ALA A 43 0.47 -11.73 0.01
N ASN A 44 1.51 -12.51 0.34
CA ASN A 44 1.52 -13.39 1.51
C ASN A 44 1.34 -12.64 2.83
N TYR A 45 1.78 -11.38 2.92
CA TYR A 45 1.63 -10.57 4.13
C TYR A 45 0.19 -10.10 4.34
N LEU A 46 -0.64 -10.05 3.29
CA LEU A 46 -2.04 -9.63 3.41
C LEU A 46 -2.88 -10.58 4.26
N ASN A 47 -2.50 -11.86 4.31
CA ASN A 47 -3.18 -12.88 5.12
C ASN A 47 -2.72 -12.89 6.59
N HIS A 48 -1.83 -11.96 6.99
CA HIS A 48 -1.37 -11.89 8.36
C HIS A 48 -2.40 -11.13 9.22
N PRO A 49 -2.73 -11.59 10.44
CA PRO A 49 -3.78 -10.97 11.26
C PRO A 49 -3.54 -9.47 11.53
N LEU A 50 -2.28 -9.06 11.71
CA LEU A 50 -1.91 -7.64 11.81
C LEU A 50 -2.30 -6.83 10.57
N PHE A 51 -2.12 -7.41 9.38
CA PHE A 51 -2.47 -6.76 8.12
C PHE A 51 -3.98 -6.73 7.94
N GLU A 52 -4.69 -7.80 8.28
CA GLU A 52 -6.16 -7.85 8.25
C GLU A 52 -6.79 -6.77 9.15
N ASN A 53 -6.28 -6.60 10.37
CA ASN A 53 -6.74 -5.53 11.25
C ASN A 53 -6.50 -4.14 10.66
N LEU A 54 -5.34 -3.89 10.02
CA LEU A 54 -5.09 -2.63 9.32
C LEU A 54 -6.06 -2.43 8.14
N LEU A 55 -6.37 -3.48 7.39
CA LEU A 55 -7.34 -3.42 6.30
C LEU A 55 -8.75 -3.14 6.80
N GLN A 56 -9.15 -3.72 7.92
CA GLN A 56 -10.45 -3.46 8.53
C GLN A 56 -10.59 -1.98 8.92
N LEU A 57 -9.59 -1.41 9.60
CA LEU A 57 -9.54 0.02 9.91
C LEU A 57 -9.64 0.89 8.64
N SER A 58 -9.03 0.42 7.56
CA SER A 58 -9.03 1.13 6.28
C SER A 58 -10.36 1.08 5.56
N VAL A 59 -11.08 -0.04 5.69
CA VAL A 59 -12.46 -0.18 5.20
C VAL A 59 -13.40 0.72 5.98
N GLU A 60 -13.21 0.90 7.29
CA GLU A 60 -14.02 1.84 8.08
C GLU A 60 -13.79 3.30 7.65
N GLU A 61 -12.54 3.68 7.35
CA GLU A 61 -12.21 5.06 6.92
C GLU A 61 -12.54 5.35 5.45
N PHE A 62 -12.23 4.43 4.53
CA PHE A 62 -12.34 4.67 3.08
C PHE A 62 -13.51 3.94 2.42
N GLY A 63 -14.19 3.04 3.14
CA GLY A 63 -15.17 2.12 2.57
C GLY A 63 -14.53 1.02 1.70
N TYR A 64 -15.37 0.19 1.10
CA TYR A 64 -14.96 -0.89 0.19
C TYR A 64 -14.63 -0.43 -1.25
N SER A 65 -14.63 0.87 -1.51
CA SER A 65 -14.47 1.39 -2.87
C SER A 65 -12.99 1.46 -3.26
N TYR A 66 -12.48 0.40 -3.89
CA TYR A 66 -11.10 0.35 -4.40
C TYR A 66 -11.06 0.77 -5.88
N ASN A 67 -10.39 1.88 -6.21
CA ASN A 67 -10.09 2.26 -7.59
C ASN A 67 -8.91 1.43 -8.14
N GLY A 68 -9.02 0.10 -8.06
CA GLY A 68 -8.00 -0.83 -8.55
C GLY A 68 -6.73 -0.94 -7.70
N ALA A 69 -6.67 -0.29 -6.53
CA ALA A 69 -5.54 -0.42 -5.60
C ALA A 69 -6.00 -0.40 -4.15
N LEU A 70 -5.29 -1.16 -3.31
CA LEU A 70 -5.57 -1.28 -1.88
C LEU A 70 -5.13 -0.01 -1.15
N ARG A 71 -6.01 0.56 -0.33
CA ARG A 71 -5.73 1.76 0.47
C ARG A 71 -5.71 1.37 1.95
N ILE A 72 -4.68 1.82 2.67
CA ILE A 72 -4.46 1.50 4.07
C ILE A 72 -4.43 2.79 4.90
N ALA A 73 -5.40 2.96 5.80
CA ALA A 73 -5.57 4.08 6.72
C ALA A 73 -4.64 3.93 7.93
N CYS A 74 -3.33 3.86 7.67
CA CYS A 74 -2.31 3.70 8.70
C CYS A 74 -1.23 4.76 8.54
N ASP A 75 -0.53 5.05 9.64
CA ASP A 75 0.68 5.85 9.60
C ASP A 75 1.75 5.13 8.76
N ILE A 76 2.45 5.90 7.93
CA ILE A 76 3.43 5.37 6.99
C ILE A 76 4.59 4.68 7.72
N ASP A 77 5.02 5.22 8.85
CA ASP A 77 6.16 4.67 9.60
C ASP A 77 5.75 3.46 10.41
N LEU A 78 4.52 3.43 10.93
CA LEU A 78 3.96 2.21 11.54
C LEU A 78 3.86 1.07 10.52
N PHE A 79 3.43 1.38 9.29
CA PHE A 79 3.36 0.39 8.22
C PHE A 79 4.74 -0.16 7.81
N LYS A 80 5.75 0.71 7.71
CA LYS A 80 7.14 0.27 7.46
C LYS A 80 7.65 -0.63 8.59
N PHE A 81 7.37 -0.28 9.85
CA PHE A 81 7.74 -1.09 11.00
C PHE A 81 7.09 -2.47 10.96
N LEU A 82 5.80 -2.55 10.61
CA LEU A 82 5.12 -3.82 10.39
C LEU A 82 5.80 -4.65 9.28
N LEU A 83 6.10 -4.04 8.14
CA LEU A 83 6.77 -4.74 7.05
C LEU A 83 8.14 -5.27 7.45
N ASP A 84 8.91 -4.51 8.22
CA ASP A 84 10.21 -4.93 8.73
C ASP A 84 10.08 -6.13 9.68
N LEU A 85 9.10 -6.09 10.59
CA LEU A 85 8.79 -7.20 11.49
C LEU A 85 8.43 -8.48 10.71
N LEU A 86 7.55 -8.38 9.70
CA LEU A 86 7.15 -9.52 8.87
C LEU A 86 8.31 -10.07 8.05
N LYS A 87 9.17 -9.19 7.51
CA LYS A 87 10.38 -9.59 6.77
C LYS A 87 11.41 -10.30 7.65
N SER A 88 11.50 -9.93 8.93
CA SER A 88 12.51 -10.48 9.84
C SER A 88 12.32 -11.98 10.20
N ARG A 89 11.33 -12.69 9.61
CA ARG A 89 10.99 -14.09 9.92
C ARG A 89 10.82 -14.35 11.42
N ASN A 90 10.43 -13.33 12.18
CA ASN A 90 10.20 -13.46 13.61
C ASN A 90 8.93 -14.30 13.85
N PRO A 91 9.02 -15.49 14.47
CA PRO A 91 7.84 -16.33 14.72
C PRO A 91 6.85 -15.65 15.68
N CYS A 92 7.32 -14.69 16.50
CA CYS A 92 6.49 -13.89 17.40
C CYS A 92 5.57 -12.89 16.68
N ALA A 93 5.77 -12.61 15.39
CA ALA A 93 4.85 -11.74 14.65
C ALA A 93 3.46 -12.39 14.54
N HIS A 94 3.39 -13.73 14.50
CA HIS A 94 2.15 -14.48 14.27
C HIS A 94 1.16 -14.42 15.43
N TYR A 95 1.62 -14.09 16.65
CA TYR A 95 0.81 -13.96 17.86
C TYR A 95 0.68 -12.51 18.34
N MET A 96 1.15 -11.54 17.57
CA MET A 96 1.09 -10.14 17.95
C MET A 96 -0.25 -9.55 17.54
N GLU A 97 -0.94 -8.93 18.50
CA GLU A 97 -2.13 -8.12 18.25
C GLU A 97 -1.74 -6.71 17.76
N LEU A 98 -2.68 -6.00 17.14
CA LEU A 98 -2.44 -4.64 16.64
C LEU A 98 -2.01 -3.70 17.79
N GLN A 99 -2.55 -3.88 19.00
CA GLN A 99 -2.16 -3.08 20.17
C GLN A 99 -0.69 -3.29 20.58
N ASP A 100 -0.19 -4.53 20.52
CA ASP A 100 1.22 -4.82 20.79
C ASP A 100 2.13 -4.24 19.71
N LEU A 101 1.70 -4.26 18.45
CA LEU A 101 2.42 -3.62 17.35
C LEU A 101 2.55 -2.11 17.58
N ILE A 102 1.43 -1.45 17.91
CA ILE A 102 1.39 -0.03 18.23
C ILE A 102 2.30 0.27 19.43
N SER A 103 2.19 -0.53 20.49
CA SER A 103 3.00 -0.37 21.70
C SER A 103 4.49 -0.52 21.39
N LYS A 104 4.89 -1.55 20.65
CA LYS A 104 6.29 -1.75 20.22
C LYS A 104 6.80 -0.61 19.35
N PHE A 105 5.93 -0.07 18.49
CA PHE A 105 6.28 1.07 17.65
C PHE A 105 6.56 2.33 18.49
N TYR A 106 5.69 2.66 19.45
CA TYR A 106 5.88 3.84 20.31
C TYR A 106 6.97 3.68 21.37
N ASN A 107 7.28 2.45 21.78
CA ASN A 107 8.37 2.14 22.70
C ASN A 107 9.74 2.03 22.01
N ASN A 108 9.81 2.18 20.68
CA ASN A 108 11.06 2.06 19.95
C ASN A 108 11.91 3.34 20.16
N PRO A 109 13.11 3.25 20.78
CA PRO A 109 13.92 4.42 21.14
C PRO A 109 14.37 5.29 19.95
N GLN A 110 14.17 4.83 18.72
CA GLN A 110 14.40 5.62 17.51
C GLN A 110 13.38 6.76 17.29
N LYS A 111 12.29 6.82 18.09
CA LYS A 111 11.29 7.91 18.03
C LYS A 111 11.29 8.85 19.26
N SER A 112 12.12 8.61 20.27
CA SER A 112 12.13 9.42 21.50
C SER A 112 12.85 10.79 21.35
N ALA A 113 12.97 11.30 20.13
CA ALA A 113 13.71 12.52 19.83
C ALA A 113 12.96 13.45 18.85
N GLN A 114 11.62 13.44 18.87
CA GLN A 114 10.84 14.44 18.16
C GLN A 114 9.76 15.06 19.05
#